data_AF-A0A3B0BFC6-F1
#
_entry.id   AF-A0A3B0BFC6-F1
#
_cell.length_a   1.000
_cell.length_b   1.000
_cell.length_c   1.000
_cell.angle_alpha   90.00
_cell.angle_beta   90.00
_cell.angle_gamma   90.00
#
_symmetry.space_group_name_H-M   'P 1'
#
loop_
_entity.id
_entity.type
_entity.pdbx_description
1 polymer ?
#
loop_
_entity_poly.entity_id
_entity_poly.type
_entity_poly.pdbx_seq_one_letter_code
_entity_poly.pdbx_strand_id
1 'polypeptide(L)'
;MNDTLSVEVVTVPPMRLLTVQAPTVPDKSGTRAAWRKLTEVLPQGDPRLADPDTGYVCIPQEQWAPGVETLYVGLRVGEAEVVPDGTEPLDTPECCAPGCAFMATRLI
;
A
#
# COMPACT_ATOMS: atom_id res chain seq x y z
N MET A 1 23.95 13.32 18.02
CA MET A 1 23.74 13.43 16.55
C MET A 1 22.31 13.85 16.35
N ASN A 2 22.07 15.05 15.82
CA ASN A 2 20.74 15.42 15.34
C ASN A 2 20.62 14.87 13.93
N ASP A 3 20.01 13.69 13.78
CA ASP A 3 19.51 13.24 12.48
C ASP A 3 18.45 14.24 12.04
N THR A 4 18.74 15.02 11.01
CA THR A 4 17.80 16.00 10.48
C THR A 4 16.83 15.25 9.58
N LEU A 5 15.61 15.01 10.07
CA LEU A 5 14.53 14.42 9.29
C LEU A 5 14.18 15.36 8.12
N SER A 6 14.55 14.97 6.90
CA SER A 6 14.13 15.66 5.68
C SER A 6 12.75 15.16 5.28
N VAL A 7 11.78 16.07 5.21
CA VAL A 7 10.43 15.81 4.69
C VAL A 7 10.29 16.55 3.37
N GLU A 8 9.92 15.81 2.32
CA GLU A 8 9.64 16.35 0.99
C GLU A 8 8.16 16.18 0.68
N VAL A 9 7.55 17.23 0.11
CA VAL A 9 6.17 17.16 -0.41
C VAL A 9 6.28 16.77 -1.88
N VAL A 10 5.80 15.57 -2.20
CA VAL A 10 5.79 15.04 -3.58
C VAL A 10 4.37 14.83 -4.06
N THR A 11 4.13 15.07 -5.35
CA THR A 11 2.87 14.71 -6.00
C THR A 11 2.91 13.25 -6.40
N VAL A 12 1.95 12.47 -5.89
CA VAL A 12 1.80 11.06 -6.24
C VAL A 12 0.69 10.93 -7.27
N PRO A 13 0.96 10.40 -8.47
CA PRO A 13 -0.06 10.22 -9.50
C PRO A 13 -1.06 9.15 -9.07
N PRO A 14 -2.29 9.14 -9.64
CA PRO A 14 -3.23 8.05 -9.45
C PRO A 14 -2.57 6.70 -9.75
N MET A 15 -2.82 5.73 -8.90
CA MET A 15 -2.33 4.37 -9.11
C MET A 15 -3.36 3.33 -8.68
N ARG A 16 -3.33 2.21 -9.40
CA ARG A 16 -4.07 1.01 -9.05
C ARG A 16 -3.17 0.08 -8.25
N LEU A 17 -3.64 -0.29 -7.07
CA LEU A 17 -3.00 -1.25 -6.19
C LEU A 17 -3.81 -2.53 -6.17
N LEU A 18 -3.11 -3.66 -6.12
CA LEU A 18 -3.71 -4.91 -5.67
C LEU A 18 -3.35 -5.08 -4.20
N THR A 19 -4.36 -5.19 -3.34
CA THR A 19 -4.19 -5.09 -1.89
C THR A 19 -4.70 -6.31 -1.13
N VAL A 20 -4.19 -6.48 0.09
CA VAL A 20 -4.66 -7.44 1.09
C VAL A 20 -4.81 -6.69 2.41
N GLN A 21 -5.98 -6.81 3.02
CA GLN A 21 -6.23 -6.25 4.34
C GLN A 21 -5.43 -7.00 5.41
N ALA A 22 -4.82 -6.24 6.31
CA ALA A 22 -4.08 -6.74 7.44
C ALA A 22 -4.54 -6.04 8.72
N PRO A 23 -4.75 -6.76 9.83
CA PRO A 23 -4.97 -6.12 11.11
C PRO A 23 -3.69 -5.42 11.58
N THR A 24 -3.85 -4.28 12.23
CA THR A 24 -2.74 -3.60 12.92
C THR A 24 -2.47 -4.32 14.22
N VAL A 25 -1.38 -5.08 14.27
CA VAL A 25 -0.95 -5.85 15.44
C VAL A 25 0.45 -5.43 15.86
N PRO A 26 0.77 -5.37 17.18
CA PRO A 26 2.04 -4.85 17.67
C PRO A 26 3.30 -5.56 17.12
N ASP A 27 3.19 -6.85 16.81
CA ASP A 27 4.29 -7.68 16.31
C ASP A 27 4.50 -7.58 14.78
N LYS A 28 3.68 -6.78 14.09
CA LYS A 28 3.65 -6.60 12.63
C LYS A 28 3.38 -7.89 11.84
N SER A 29 2.87 -8.94 12.49
CA SER A 29 2.58 -10.23 11.84
C SER A 29 1.51 -10.11 10.76
N GLY A 30 0.51 -9.24 10.96
CA GLY A 30 -0.54 -8.96 9.97
C GLY A 30 0.03 -8.47 8.64
N THR A 31 0.89 -7.44 8.67
CA THR A 31 1.52 -6.90 7.47
C THR A 31 2.41 -7.93 6.78
N ARG A 32 3.18 -8.74 7.54
CA ARG A 32 4.01 -9.81 6.97
C ARG A 32 3.17 -10.89 6.27
N ALA A 33 2.04 -11.28 6.86
CA ALA A 33 1.14 -12.26 6.27
C ALA A 33 0.51 -11.73 4.97
N ALA A 34 0.11 -10.46 4.95
CA ALA A 34 -0.41 -9.81 3.75
C ALA A 34 0.65 -9.72 2.64
N TRP A 35 1.88 -9.35 2.97
CA TRP A 35 3.00 -9.36 2.00
C TRP A 35 3.23 -10.74 1.41
N ARG A 36 3.30 -11.78 2.25
CA ARG A 36 3.48 -13.16 1.78
C ARG A 36 2.41 -13.53 0.76
N LYS A 37 1.15 -13.25 1.08
CA LYS A 37 0.01 -13.52 0.18
C LYS A 37 0.12 -12.75 -1.14
N LEU A 38 0.50 -11.48 -1.10
CA LEU A 38 0.72 -10.69 -2.32
C LEU A 38 1.84 -11.26 -3.18
N THR A 39 2.97 -11.65 -2.58
CA THR A 39 4.11 -12.21 -3.33
C THR A 39 3.87 -13.62 -3.85
N GLU A 40 2.95 -14.38 -3.24
CA GLU A 40 2.51 -15.68 -3.77
C GLU A 40 1.67 -15.50 -5.05
N VAL A 41 0.89 -14.43 -5.11
CA VAL A 41 -0.05 -14.12 -6.21
C VAL A 41 0.60 -13.32 -7.34
N LEU A 42 1.49 -12.39 -6.97
CA LEU A 42 2.27 -11.51 -7.84
C LEU A 42 3.75 -11.69 -7.48
N PRO A 43 4.40 -12.77 -7.94
CA PRO A 43 5.82 -12.97 -7.67
C PRO A 43 6.66 -11.87 -8.31
N GLN A 44 7.89 -11.71 -7.83
CA GLN A 44 8.84 -10.76 -8.40
C GLN A 44 9.03 -11.04 -9.91
N GLY A 45 8.95 -9.99 -10.72
CA GLY A 45 9.04 -10.09 -12.18
C GLY A 45 7.72 -10.44 -12.88
N ASP A 46 6.61 -10.54 -12.14
CA ASP A 46 5.28 -10.66 -12.74
C ASP A 46 5.00 -9.44 -13.65
N PRO A 47 4.61 -9.64 -14.92
CA PRO A 47 4.43 -8.56 -15.89
C PRO A 47 3.28 -7.60 -15.54
N ARG A 48 2.41 -7.97 -14.59
CA ARG A 48 1.32 -7.10 -14.11
C ARG A 48 1.82 -6.03 -13.15
N LEU A 49 3.01 -6.20 -12.55
CA LEU A 49 3.60 -5.24 -11.63
C LEU A 49 4.11 -4.01 -12.40
N ALA A 50 3.63 -2.84 -12.02
CA ALA A 50 4.09 -1.57 -12.59
C ALA A 50 5.29 -0.98 -11.83
N ASP A 51 5.51 -1.44 -10.59
CA ASP A 51 6.56 -0.99 -9.68
C ASP A 51 7.00 -2.16 -8.79
N PRO A 52 7.78 -3.11 -9.34
CA PRO A 52 8.03 -4.41 -8.71
C PRO A 52 8.86 -4.33 -7.42
N ASP A 53 9.57 -3.21 -7.22
CA ASP A 53 10.44 -3.00 -6.06
C ASP A 53 9.79 -2.13 -4.97
N THR A 54 8.52 -1.74 -5.15
CA THR A 54 7.83 -0.84 -4.21
C THR A 54 6.57 -1.51 -3.65
N GLY A 55 6.58 -1.66 -2.33
CA GLY A 55 5.40 -1.96 -1.54
C GLY A 55 4.64 -0.70 -1.13
N TYR A 56 3.32 -0.79 -1.08
CA TYR A 56 2.43 0.26 -0.60
C TYR A 56 1.68 -0.23 0.65
N VAL A 57 1.47 0.69 1.59
CA VAL A 57 0.58 0.49 2.73
C VAL A 57 -0.39 1.65 2.73
N CYS A 58 -1.69 1.37 2.76
CA CYS A 58 -2.72 2.39 2.78
C CYS A 58 -3.52 2.27 4.08
N ILE A 59 -3.87 3.44 4.63
CA ILE A 59 -4.63 3.55 5.88
C ILE A 59 -5.81 4.47 5.57
N PRO A 60 -7.06 3.99 5.67
CA PRO A 60 -8.22 4.83 5.44
C PRO A 60 -8.23 6.03 6.39
N GLN A 61 -8.54 7.21 5.86
CA GLN A 61 -8.44 8.46 6.62
C GLN A 61 -9.34 8.47 7.86
N GLU A 62 -10.50 7.82 7.79
CA GLU A 62 -11.43 7.66 8.91
C GLU A 62 -10.80 6.96 10.12
N GLN A 63 -9.72 6.20 9.95
CA GLN A 63 -8.99 5.53 11.03
C GLN A 63 -7.90 6.40 11.66
N TRP A 64 -7.56 7.55 11.08
CA TRP A 64 -6.40 8.33 11.51
C TRP A 64 -6.57 8.94 12.90
N ALA A 65 -7.78 9.43 13.20
CA ALA A 65 -8.11 10.01 14.49
C ALA A 65 -8.47 8.95 15.56
N PRO A 66 -9.35 7.96 15.29
CA PRO A 66 -9.75 6.99 16.32
C PRO A 66 -8.68 5.92 16.60
N GLY A 67 -7.74 5.72 15.68
CA GLY A 67 -6.73 4.67 15.76
C GLY A 67 -6.83 3.70 14.59
N VAL A 68 -5.67 3.21 14.17
CA VAL A 68 -5.56 2.34 12.99
C VAL A 68 -5.81 0.89 13.38
N GLU A 69 -6.88 0.30 12.85
CA GLU A 69 -7.25 -1.09 13.06
C GLU A 69 -6.91 -1.96 11.85
N THR A 70 -7.06 -1.41 10.65
CA THR A 70 -6.85 -2.13 9.38
C THR A 70 -5.88 -1.39 8.47
N LEU A 71 -4.89 -2.12 7.97
CA LEU A 71 -3.95 -1.70 6.95
C LEU A 71 -4.31 -2.37 5.62
N TYR A 72 -4.12 -1.65 4.53
CA TYR A 72 -4.24 -2.18 3.18
C TYR A 72 -2.83 -2.29 2.61
N VAL A 73 -2.28 -3.50 2.61
CA VAL A 73 -0.95 -3.77 2.09
C VAL A 73 -1.10 -4.05 0.60
N GLY A 74 -0.28 -3.46 -0.27
CA GLY A 74 -0.48 -3.60 -1.72
C GLY A 74 0.75 -3.45 -2.59
N LEU A 75 0.61 -3.95 -3.81
CA LEU A 75 1.57 -3.80 -4.90
C LEU A 75 0.93 -3.01 -6.03
N ARG A 76 1.70 -2.12 -6.66
CA ARG A 76 1.20 -1.35 -7.80
C ARG A 76 1.13 -2.25 -9.03
N VAL A 77 -0.06 -2.31 -9.62
CA VAL A 77 -0.32 -3.05 -10.84
C VAL A 77 -0.68 -2.08 -11.97
N GLY A 78 -0.51 -2.53 -13.21
CA GLY A 78 -1.08 -1.85 -14.36
C GLY A 78 -2.61 -2.04 -14.43
N GLU A 79 -3.13 -2.18 -15.63
CA GLU A 79 -4.50 -2.64 -15.84
C GLU A 79 -4.58 -4.15 -15.55
N ALA A 80 -4.77 -4.51 -14.27
CA ALA A 80 -5.06 -5.88 -13.91
C ALA A 80 -6.54 -6.19 -14.26
N GLU A 81 -6.78 -6.82 -15.41
CA GLU A 81 -8.13 -7.30 -15.78
C GLU A 81 -8.65 -8.38 -14.83
N VAL A 82 -7.74 -9.16 -14.22
CA VAL A 82 -8.08 -10.26 -13.32
C VAL A 82 -7.57 -9.95 -11.92
N VAL A 83 -8.51 -9.84 -10.97
CA VAL A 83 -8.24 -9.73 -9.53
C VAL A 83 -8.10 -11.15 -8.96
N PRO A 84 -6.91 -11.54 -8.48
CA PRO A 84 -6.71 -12.84 -7.88
C PRO A 84 -7.45 -13.01 -6.54
N ASP A 85 -7.82 -14.25 -6.22
CA ASP A 85 -8.56 -14.56 -5.01
C ASP A 85 -7.85 -14.09 -3.73
N GLY A 86 -8.63 -13.45 -2.87
CA GLY A 86 -8.15 -12.97 -1.58
C GLY A 86 -7.27 -11.72 -1.68
N THR A 87 -7.26 -11.06 -2.84
CA THR A 87 -6.79 -9.69 -3.00
C THR A 87 -7.95 -8.79 -3.44
N GLU A 88 -7.80 -7.50 -3.25
CA GLU A 88 -8.80 -6.50 -3.67
C GLU A 88 -8.13 -5.34 -4.41
N PRO A 89 -8.74 -4.85 -5.51
CA PRO A 89 -8.24 -3.69 -6.20
C PRO A 89 -8.52 -2.43 -5.37
N LEU A 90 -7.54 -1.55 -5.28
CA LEU A 90 -7.66 -0.24 -4.66
C LEU A 90 -7.15 0.82 -5.63
N ASP A 91 -8.06 1.66 -6.11
CA ASP A 91 -7.72 2.82 -6.91
C ASP A 91 -7.47 4.02 -6.01
N THR A 92 -6.26 4.56 -6.08
CA THR A 92 -5.90 5.78 -5.36
C THR A 92 -6.09 6.99 -6.27
N PRO A 93 -6.81 8.03 -5.83
CA PRO A 93 -6.95 9.26 -6.59
C PRO A 93 -5.63 10.04 -6.62
N GLU A 94 -5.54 11.05 -7.49
CA GLU A 94 -4.41 11.98 -7.50
C GLU A 94 -4.34 12.70 -6.15
N CYS A 95 -3.21 12.55 -5.45
CA CYS A 95 -3.10 12.94 -4.05
C CYS A 95 -2.83 14.45 -3.91
N CYS A 96 -3.89 15.27 -3.99
CA CYS A 96 -3.94 16.69 -3.58
C CYS A 96 -5.31 17.13 -3.00
N ALA A 97 -6.30 16.24 -2.85
CA ALA A 97 -7.63 16.59 -2.34
C ALA A 97 -7.74 16.44 -0.80
N PRO A 98 -8.38 17.37 -0.08
CA PRO A 98 -8.66 17.22 1.35
C PRO A 98 -9.59 16.02 1.57
N GLY A 99 -9.14 14.99 2.30
CA GLY A 99 -9.86 13.72 2.45
C GLY A 99 -9.14 12.50 1.86
N CYS A 100 -8.02 12.71 1.15
CA CYS A 100 -7.19 11.65 0.58
C CYS A 100 -5.80 11.68 1.21
N ALA A 101 -5.71 11.07 2.37
CA ALA A 101 -4.47 11.04 3.11
C ALA A 101 -3.97 9.59 3.10
N PHE A 102 -2.96 9.33 2.27
CA PHE A 102 -2.36 8.00 2.05
C PHE A 102 -0.91 8.05 2.51
N MET A 103 -0.48 7.07 3.31
CA MET A 103 0.91 6.94 3.74
C MET A 103 1.60 5.79 3.00
N ALA A 104 2.01 6.03 1.75
CA ALA A 104 2.84 5.07 1.03
C ALA A 104 4.28 5.11 1.57
N THR A 105 4.75 4.01 2.17
CA THR A 105 6.15 3.87 2.55
C THR A 105 6.85 2.95 1.56
N ARG A 106 7.82 3.49 0.82
CA ARG A 106 8.75 2.71 0.01
C ARG A 106 9.67 1.93 0.95
N LEU A 107 9.60 0.60 0.91
CA LEU A 107 10.57 -0.25 1.60
C LEU A 107 11.82 -0.35 0.72
N ILE A 108 12.94 0.13 1.26
CA ILE A 108 14.29 0.08 0.67
C ILE A 108 14.86 -1.33 0.86
#